data_AF-A0A9E7FDA3-F1
#
_entry.id   AF-A0A9E7FDA3-F1
#
_cell.length_a   1.000
_cell.length_b   1.000
_cell.length_c   1.000
_cell.angle_alpha   90.00
_cell.angle_beta   90.00
_cell.angle_gamma   90.00
#
_symmetry.space_group_name_H-M   'P 1'
#
loop_
_entity.id
_entity.type
_entity.pdbx_description
1 polymer ?
#
loop_
_entity_poly.entity_id
_entity_poly.type
_entity_poly.pdbx_seq_one_letter_code
_entity_poly.pdbx_strand_id
1 'polypeptide(L)'
;MPRQLLSRKAACNTHGQDSSYFLGWQEYEKNPYDPKTNPTGIIQMGLAENQLSFDLIESWLEGHPDATGLRRDGVLVFRELGLFQDYHGLPEFKKASIGYRL
;
A
#
# COMPACT_ATOMS: atom_id res chain seq x y z
N MET A 1 32.77 29.96 6.09
CA MET A 1 32.17 28.69 5.63
C MET A 1 30.66 28.85 5.63
N PRO A 2 29.94 28.63 4.51
CA PRO A 2 28.49 28.78 4.51
C PRO A 2 27.86 27.69 5.38
N ARG A 3 26.88 28.09 6.20
CA ARG A 3 26.14 27.21 7.11
C ARG A 3 25.25 26.28 6.27
N GLN A 4 25.55 24.97 6.25
CA GLN A 4 24.65 23.98 5.67
C GLN A 4 23.35 23.97 6.49
N LEU A 5 22.24 24.38 5.87
CA LEU A 5 20.90 24.46 6.49
C LEU A 5 20.18 23.10 6.52
N LEU A 6 20.66 22.12 5.75
CA LEU A 6 20.04 20.81 5.58
C LEU A 6 20.95 19.69 6.10
N SER A 7 20.34 18.61 6.57
CA SER A 7 21.07 17.39 6.93
C SER A 7 21.66 16.73 5.67
N ARG A 8 22.74 15.95 5.82
CA ARG A 8 23.36 15.23 4.69
C ARG A 8 22.37 14.31 3.97
N LYS A 9 21.42 13.69 4.69
CA LYS A 9 20.36 12.86 4.09
C LYS A 9 19.40 13.68 3.23
N ALA A 10 19.04 14.89 3.66
CA ALA A 10 18.14 15.76 2.91
C ALA A 10 18.84 16.48 1.74
N ALA A 11 20.15 16.70 1.84
CA ALA A 11 20.94 17.36 0.81
C ALA A 11 21.48 16.41 -0.27
N CYS A 12 21.59 15.11 0.00
CA CYS A 12 22.05 14.12 -0.97
C CYS A 12 20.88 13.51 -1.75
N ASN A 13 21.03 13.35 -3.06
CA ASN A 13 20.06 12.65 -3.92
C ASN A 13 20.09 11.14 -3.66
N THR A 14 19.52 10.70 -2.53
CA THR A 14 19.52 9.29 -2.11
C THR A 14 18.47 8.44 -2.81
N HIS A 15 17.60 9.06 -3.61
CA HIS A 15 16.49 8.35 -4.26
C HIS A 15 16.99 7.35 -5.32
N GLY A 16 18.16 7.60 -5.92
CA GLY A 16 18.78 6.67 -6.86
C GLY A 16 18.01 6.44 -8.15
N GLN A 17 16.96 7.24 -8.43
CA GLN A 17 16.17 7.20 -9.66
C GLN A 17 17.00 7.42 -10.93
N ASP A 18 18.15 8.09 -10.80
CA ASP A 18 19.12 8.28 -11.88
C ASP A 18 19.95 7.01 -12.19
N SER A 19 19.75 5.93 -11.43
CA SER A 19 20.41 4.65 -11.68
C SER A 19 19.77 3.89 -12.83
N SER A 20 20.58 3.15 -13.57
CA SER A 20 20.14 2.33 -14.71
C SER A 20 19.07 1.29 -14.35
N TYR A 21 18.99 0.88 -13.07
CA TYR A 21 17.95 -0.07 -12.60
C TYR A 21 16.52 0.47 -12.73
N PHE A 22 16.32 1.80 -12.81
CA PHE A 22 15.01 2.41 -12.93
C PHE A 22 14.59 2.68 -14.37
N LEU A 23 15.46 2.48 -15.37
CA LEU A 23 15.14 2.76 -16.77
C LEU A 23 13.92 1.97 -17.25
N GLY A 24 13.81 0.68 -16.90
CA GLY A 24 12.65 -0.14 -17.27
C GLY A 24 11.34 0.37 -16.67
N TRP A 25 11.38 0.87 -15.43
CA TRP A 25 10.23 1.47 -14.76
C TRP A 25 9.82 2.81 -15.38
N GLN A 26 10.78 3.66 -15.73
CA GLN A 26 10.51 4.94 -16.41
C GLN A 26 9.91 4.74 -17.80
N GLU A 27 10.40 3.76 -18.56
CA GLU A 27 9.85 3.45 -19.88
C GLU A 27 8.45 2.83 -19.78
N TYR A 28 8.22 1.96 -18.79
CA TYR A 28 6.88 1.46 -18.49
C TYR A 28 5.89 2.60 -18.18
N GLU A 29 6.26 3.58 -17.36
CA GLU A 29 5.39 4.72 -17.05
C GLU A 29 5.01 5.56 -18.27
N LYS A 30 5.92 5.68 -19.25
CA LYS A 30 5.67 6.43 -20.50
C LYS A 30 4.81 5.65 -21.50
N ASN A 31 4.89 4.32 -21.48
CA ASN A 31 4.25 3.46 -22.48
C ASN A 31 3.66 2.19 -21.82
N PRO A 32 2.67 2.32 -20.92
CA PRO A 32 2.08 1.17 -20.25
C PRO A 32 1.21 0.36 -21.21
N TYR A 33 1.29 -0.97 -21.12
CA TYR A 33 0.40 -1.86 -21.85
C TYR A 33 -1.07 -1.67 -21.41
N ASP A 34 -1.97 -1.60 -22.38
CA ASP A 34 -3.41 -1.73 -22.15
C ASP A 34 -4.03 -2.55 -23.30
N PRO A 35 -4.84 -3.59 -23.00
CA PRO A 35 -5.35 -4.50 -24.03
C PRO A 35 -6.28 -3.84 -25.06
N LYS A 36 -6.87 -2.68 -24.77
CA LYS A 36 -7.82 -1.99 -25.66
C LYS A 36 -7.22 -0.76 -26.35
N THR A 37 -6.44 0.01 -25.60
CA THR A 37 -5.95 1.35 -25.97
C THR A 37 -4.47 1.37 -26.31
N ASN A 38 -3.68 0.42 -25.79
CA ASN A 38 -2.24 0.34 -26.07
C ASN A 38 -1.70 -1.11 -26.00
N PRO A 39 -2.10 -1.99 -26.92
CA PRO A 39 -1.71 -3.41 -26.89
C PRO A 39 -0.22 -3.64 -27.19
N THR A 40 0.50 -2.61 -27.64
CA THR A 40 1.95 -2.63 -27.89
C THR A 40 2.76 -2.01 -26.76
N GLY A 41 2.11 -1.57 -25.67
CA GLY A 41 2.79 -1.02 -24.51
C GLY A 41 3.59 -2.07 -23.74
N ILE A 42 4.37 -1.60 -22.77
CA ILE A 42 5.21 -2.42 -21.90
C ILE A 42 4.34 -3.09 -20.83
N ILE A 43 4.45 -4.41 -20.74
CA ILE A 43 3.74 -5.21 -19.73
C ILE A 43 4.52 -5.16 -18.42
N GLN A 44 3.83 -4.85 -17.32
CA GLN A 44 4.44 -4.84 -16.00
C GLN A 44 4.68 -6.25 -15.47
N MET A 45 5.96 -6.61 -15.30
CA MET A 45 6.40 -7.86 -14.68
C MET A 45 7.42 -7.64 -13.56
N GLY A 46 7.71 -6.37 -13.23
CA GLY A 46 8.71 -5.98 -12.23
C GLY A 46 8.17 -5.72 -10.82
N LEU A 47 6.84 -5.76 -10.64
CA LEU A 47 6.18 -5.56 -9.34
C LEU A 47 5.70 -6.90 -8.78
N ALA A 48 6.12 -7.23 -7.56
CA ALA A 48 5.63 -8.40 -6.83
C ALA A 48 4.28 -8.09 -6.17
N GLU A 49 3.21 -8.09 -6.96
CA GLU A 49 1.82 -7.85 -6.52
C GLU A 49 0.96 -9.10 -6.71
N ASN A 50 0.06 -9.39 -5.75
CA ASN A 50 -0.89 -10.48 -5.85
C ASN A 50 -2.31 -9.93 -6.03
N GLN A 51 -2.85 -10.11 -7.24
CA GLN A 51 -4.22 -9.70 -7.59
C GLN A 51 -5.18 -10.90 -7.71
N LEU A 52 -4.71 -12.14 -7.46
CA LEU A 52 -5.46 -13.37 -7.76
C LEU A 52 -6.60 -13.66 -6.78
N SER A 53 -6.67 -12.97 -5.65
CA SER A 53 -7.60 -13.27 -4.56
C SER A 53 -8.41 -12.07 -4.10
N PHE A 54 -8.48 -11.01 -4.92
CA PHE A 54 -9.27 -9.82 -4.59
C PHE A 54 -10.76 -10.11 -4.54
N ASP A 55 -11.26 -10.98 -5.42
CA ASP A 55 -12.64 -11.44 -5.45
C ASP A 55 -13.10 -12.00 -4.10
N LEU A 56 -12.23 -12.75 -3.40
CA LEU A 56 -12.52 -13.30 -2.08
C LEU A 56 -12.65 -12.20 -1.01
N ILE A 57 -11.77 -11.20 -1.08
CA ILE A 57 -11.77 -10.07 -0.12
C ILE A 57 -12.98 -9.17 -0.39
N GLU A 58 -13.27 -8.86 -1.65
CA GLU A 58 -14.44 -8.06 -2.07
C GLU A 58 -15.74 -8.72 -1.63
N SER A 59 -15.90 -10.02 -1.91
CA SER A 59 -17.09 -10.78 -1.49
C SER A 59 -17.25 -10.79 0.04
N TRP A 60 -16.14 -10.91 0.78
CA TRP A 60 -16.18 -10.85 2.24
C TRP A 60 -16.61 -9.46 2.73
N LEU A 61 -16.08 -8.38 2.13
CA LEU A 61 -16.44 -7.01 2.49
C LEU A 61 -17.91 -6.70 2.24
N GLU A 62 -18.47 -7.15 1.11
CA GLU A 62 -19.90 -6.99 0.80
C GLU A 62 -20.80 -7.68 1.84
N GLY A 63 -20.36 -8.83 2.37
CA GLY A 63 -21.06 -9.55 3.43
C GLY A 63 -20.89 -8.98 4.84
N HIS A 64 -19.93 -8.07 5.07
CA HIS A 64 -19.57 -7.56 6.40
C HIS A 64 -19.50 -6.02 6.43
N PRO A 65 -20.64 -5.31 6.23
CA PRO A 65 -20.67 -3.86 6.12
C PRO A 65 -20.25 -3.12 7.39
N ASP A 66 -20.34 -3.75 8.56
CA ASP A 66 -19.89 -3.15 9.82
C ASP A 66 -18.37 -2.93 9.87
N ALA A 67 -17.60 -3.80 9.21
CA ALA A 67 -16.14 -3.70 9.17
C ALA A 67 -15.68 -2.43 8.44
N THR A 68 -16.33 -2.07 7.32
CA THR A 68 -16.06 -0.84 6.57
C THR A 68 -16.77 0.37 7.17
N GLY A 69 -17.92 0.15 7.82
CA GLY A 69 -18.71 1.18 8.49
C GLY A 69 -18.13 1.69 9.81
N LEU A 70 -16.95 1.21 10.23
CA LEU A 70 -16.32 1.54 11.51
C LEU A 70 -17.27 1.27 12.69
N ARG A 71 -17.92 0.11 12.64
CA ARG A 71 -18.88 -0.36 13.63
C ARG A 71 -18.40 -1.62 14.32
N ARG A 72 -18.73 -1.73 15.60
CA ARG A 72 -18.60 -2.95 16.40
C ARG A 72 -19.94 -3.19 17.07
N ASP A 73 -20.58 -4.32 16.76
CA ASP A 73 -21.91 -4.69 17.26
C ASP A 73 -22.97 -3.59 17.06
N GLY A 74 -22.97 -2.95 15.87
CA GLY A 74 -23.87 -1.86 15.52
C GLY A 74 -23.51 -0.48 16.10
N VAL A 75 -22.51 -0.39 16.97
CA VAL A 75 -22.06 0.87 17.59
C VAL A 75 -20.89 1.47 16.81
N LEU A 76 -20.93 2.78 16.56
CA LEU A 76 -19.83 3.51 15.91
C LEU A 76 -18.59 3.54 16.82
N VAL A 77 -17.47 3.01 16.34
CA VAL A 77 -16.18 3.00 17.05
C VAL A 77 -15.16 4.01 16.48
N PHE A 78 -15.59 4.92 15.59
CA PHE A 78 -14.73 5.90 14.93
C PHE A 78 -13.83 6.68 15.91
N ARG A 79 -14.38 7.17 17.03
CA ARG A 79 -13.62 7.96 18.00
C ARG A 79 -12.58 7.12 18.76
N GLU A 80 -12.90 5.86 19.06
CA GLU A 80 -11.96 4.92 19.69
C GLU A 80 -10.78 4.65 18.75
N LEU A 81 -11.06 4.29 17.49
CA LEU A 81 -10.03 3.99 16.50
C LEU A 81 -9.22 5.22 16.08
N GLY A 82 -9.87 6.38 15.90
CA GLY A 82 -9.21 7.62 15.49
C GLY A 82 -8.28 8.21 16.56
N LEU A 83 -8.48 7.84 17.82
CA LEU A 83 -7.61 8.24 18.94
C LEU A 83 -6.62 7.13 19.35
N PHE A 84 -6.70 5.95 18.72
CA PHE A 84 -5.84 4.83 19.06
C PHE A 84 -4.39 5.10 18.61
N GLN A 85 -3.47 5.17 19.56
CA GLN A 85 -2.06 5.50 19.33
C GLN A 85 -1.09 4.56 20.06
N ASP A 86 -1.60 3.47 20.67
CA ASP A 86 -0.75 2.53 21.38
C ASP A 86 0.18 1.80 20.40
N TYR A 87 1.49 1.93 20.62
CA TYR A 87 2.52 1.31 19.81
C TYR A 87 2.52 -0.21 19.88
N HIS A 88 1.85 -0.81 20.87
CA HIS A 88 1.65 -2.26 20.92
C HIS A 88 0.66 -2.77 19.87
N GLY A 89 -0.10 -1.88 19.22
CA GLY A 89 -1.14 -2.22 18.25
C GLY A 89 -2.45 -2.71 18.89
N LEU A 90 -3.49 -2.81 18.07
CA LEU A 90 -4.83 -3.22 18.52
C LEU A 90 -4.80 -4.69 19.00
N PRO A 91 -5.20 -4.99 20.26
CA PRO A 91 -5.13 -6.35 20.81
C PRO A 91 -5.90 -7.39 19.97
N GLU A 92 -7.07 -7.03 19.46
CA GLU A 92 -7.91 -7.87 18.60
C GLU A 92 -7.20 -8.20 17.28
N PHE A 93 -6.56 -7.19 16.67
CA PHE A 93 -5.80 -7.37 15.43
C PHE A 93 -4.64 -8.36 15.64
N LYS A 94 -3.89 -8.22 16.73
CA LYS A 94 -2.79 -9.13 17.05
C LYS A 94 -3.25 -10.57 17.26
N LYS A 95 -4.37 -10.77 17.96
CA LYS A 95 -4.95 -12.10 18.15
C LYS A 95 -5.34 -12.73 16.80
N ALA A 96 -5.98 -11.95 15.92
CA ALA A 96 -6.33 -12.40 14.58
C ALA A 96 -5.09 -12.77 13.75
N SER A 97 -4.03 -11.96 13.78
CA SER A 97 -2.77 -12.25 13.08
C SER A 97 -2.10 -13.54 13.55
N ILE A 98 -2.10 -13.81 14.86
CA ILE A 98 -1.53 -15.05 15.42
C ILE A 98 -2.38 -16.27 15.04
N GLY A 99 -3.70 -16.12 14.99
CA GLY A 99 -4.62 -17.18 14.60
C GLY A 99 -4.61 -17.49 13.10
N TYR A 100 -4.18 -16.53 12.28
CA TYR A 100 -4.11 -16.69 10.83
C TYR A 100 -3.04 -17.71 10.46
N ARG A 101 -3.46 -18.81 9.83
CA ARG A 101 -2.57 -19.83 9.29
C ARG A 101 -2.58 -19.74 7.77
N LEU A 102 -1.39 -19.68 7.19
CA LEU A 102 -1.13 -19.87 5.77
C LEU A 102 -1.29 -21.34 5.39
#